data_AF-A0A0D7CQE5-F1
#
_entry.id   AF-A0A0D7CQE5-F1
#
_cell.length_a   1.000
_cell.length_b   1.000
_cell.length_c   1.000
_cell.angle_alpha   90.00
_cell.angle_beta   90.00
_cell.angle_gamma   90.00
#
_symmetry.space_group_name_H-M   'P 1'
#
loop_
_entity.id
_entity.type
_entity.pdbx_description
1 polymer ?
#
loop_
_entity_poly.entity_id
_entity_poly.type
_entity_poly.pdbx_seq_one_letter_code
_entity_poly.pdbx_strand_id
1 'polypeptide(L)'
;MSVKKTPAAHMQAASEAVRRHNHAAMAGGYDSTPEVSHAVIALVEMCGRLLQATEHMSGRVFRDLDAGVLDPDDGTAPEEHARGAELALLDARLALSELLGQLQLASGHLWHLGMVYEPEETEA
;
A
#
# COMPACT_ATOMS: atom_id res chain seq x y z
N MET A 1 -24.48 11.15 -34.03
CA MET A 1 -25.07 11.73 -32.79
C MET A 1 -24.74 10.81 -31.64
N SER A 2 -23.91 11.26 -30.68
CA SER A 2 -23.56 10.47 -29.51
C SER A 2 -24.75 10.49 -28.55
N VAL A 3 -25.49 9.39 -28.48
CA VAL A 3 -26.54 9.21 -27.48
C VAL A 3 -25.84 9.15 -26.12
N LYS A 4 -25.91 10.25 -25.36
CA LYS A 4 -25.45 10.27 -23.97
C LYS A 4 -26.25 9.20 -23.22
N LYS A 5 -25.62 8.06 -22.95
CA LYS A 5 -26.20 7.02 -22.09
C LYS A 5 -26.60 7.67 -20.77
N THR A 6 -27.79 7.35 -20.28
CA THR A 6 -28.17 7.70 -18.91
C THR A 6 -27.15 7.10 -17.94
N PRO A 7 -26.89 7.72 -16.77
CA PRO A 7 -25.92 7.20 -15.80
C PRO A 7 -26.13 5.71 -15.49
N ALA A 8 -27.38 5.28 -15.34
CA ALA A 8 -27.74 3.87 -15.12
C ALA A 8 -27.34 2.95 -16.29
N ALA A 9 -27.63 3.35 -17.54
CA ALA A 9 -27.26 2.58 -18.72
C ALA A 9 -25.74 2.54 -18.97
N HIS A 10 -25.01 3.56 -18.49
CA HIS A 10 -23.55 3.55 -18.48
C HIS A 10 -23.00 2.56 -17.46
N MET A 11 -23.49 2.60 -16.21
CA MET A 11 -23.05 1.68 -15.14
C MET A 11 -23.29 0.22 -15.49
N GLN A 12 -24.47 -0.12 -16.04
CA GLN A 12 -24.79 -1.48 -16.44
C GLN A 12 -23.86 -1.98 -17.57
N ALA A 13 -23.60 -1.13 -18.57
CA ALA A 13 -22.68 -1.48 -19.65
C ALA A 13 -21.22 -1.63 -19.19
N ALA A 14 -20.79 -0.82 -18.22
CA ALA A 14 -19.45 -0.91 -17.63
C ALA A 14 -19.31 -2.20 -16.81
N SER A 15 -20.29 -2.54 -15.98
CA SER A 15 -20.31 -3.78 -15.19
C SER A 15 -20.27 -5.03 -16.08
N GLU A 16 -21.05 -5.05 -17.17
CA GLU A 16 -21.03 -6.14 -18.16
C GLU A 16 -19.69 -6.26 -18.90
N ALA A 17 -19.01 -5.14 -19.16
CA ALA A 17 -17.69 -5.12 -19.79
C ALA A 17 -16.62 -5.70 -18.85
N VAL A 18 -16.63 -5.29 -17.58
CA VAL A 18 -15.76 -5.81 -16.52
C VAL A 18 -15.96 -7.31 -16.34
N ARG A 19 -17.21 -7.77 -16.21
CA ARG A 19 -17.55 -9.20 -16.07
C ARG A 19 -17.00 -10.03 -17.24
N ARG A 20 -17.15 -9.55 -18.48
CA ARG A 20 -16.63 -10.23 -19.67
C ARG A 20 -15.10 -10.25 -19.71
N HIS A 21 -14.46 -9.15 -19.34
CA HIS A 21 -13.00 -9.06 -19.24
C HIS A 21 -12.45 -10.10 -18.26
N ASN A 22 -13.02 -10.18 -17.06
CA ASN A 22 -12.61 -11.14 -16.04
C ASN A 22 -12.84 -12.59 -16.46
N HIS A 23 -14.00 -12.92 -17.05
CA HIS A 23 -14.25 -14.27 -17.58
C HIS A 23 -13.24 -14.67 -18.68
N ALA A 24 -12.86 -13.72 -19.56
CA ALA A 24 -11.88 -13.99 -20.60
C ALA A 24 -10.46 -14.20 -20.04
N ALA A 25 -10.09 -13.44 -19.00
CA ALA A 25 -8.81 -13.59 -18.31
C ALA A 25 -8.69 -14.97 -17.63
N MET A 26 -9.74 -15.41 -16.94
CA MET A 26 -9.79 -16.74 -16.29
C MET A 26 -9.73 -17.89 -17.31
N ALA A 27 -10.40 -17.76 -18.47
CA ALA A 27 -10.38 -18.79 -19.52
C ALA A 27 -9.05 -18.84 -20.29
N GLY A 28 -8.27 -17.74 -20.27
CA GLY A 28 -6.99 -17.61 -20.96
C GLY A 28 -5.75 -17.96 -20.14
N GLY A 29 -5.91 -18.39 -18.87
CA GLY A 29 -4.80 -18.71 -17.97
C GLY A 29 -4.07 -17.49 -17.40
N TYR A 30 -4.72 -16.32 -17.34
CA TYR A 30 -4.22 -15.12 -16.66
C TYR A 30 -4.45 -15.20 -15.15
N ASP A 31 -3.93 -16.25 -14.51
CA ASP A 31 -4.02 -16.48 -13.05
C ASP A 31 -3.34 -15.37 -12.23
N SER A 32 -2.52 -14.52 -12.87
CA SER A 32 -1.74 -13.45 -12.23
C SER A 32 -2.53 -12.17 -11.89
N THR A 33 -3.75 -12.01 -12.40
CA THR A 33 -4.53 -10.76 -12.21
C THR A 33 -5.03 -10.60 -10.76
N PRO A 34 -5.60 -11.64 -10.14
CA PRO A 34 -5.92 -11.62 -8.71
C PRO A 34 -4.66 -11.54 -7.83
N GLU A 35 -3.56 -12.17 -8.23
CA GLU A 35 -2.30 -12.17 -7.48
C GLU A 35 -1.68 -10.78 -7.37
N VAL A 36 -1.65 -10.02 -8.46
CA VAL A 36 -1.13 -8.64 -8.47
C VAL A 36 -2.00 -7.74 -7.59
N SER A 37 -3.32 -7.87 -7.67
CA SER A 37 -4.25 -7.10 -6.83
C SER A 37 -4.05 -7.42 -5.34
N HIS A 38 -3.95 -8.72 -5.00
CA HIS A 38 -3.66 -9.16 -3.65
C HIS A 38 -2.31 -8.62 -3.13
N ALA A 39 -1.26 -8.69 -3.94
CA ALA A 39 0.05 -8.14 -3.59
C ALA A 39 0.00 -6.62 -3.36
N VAL A 40 -0.70 -5.87 -4.22
CA VAL A 40 -0.85 -4.41 -4.07
C VAL A 40 -1.58 -4.07 -2.77
N ILE A 41 -2.68 -4.76 -2.45
CA ILE A 41 -3.42 -4.56 -1.19
C ILE A 41 -2.53 -4.85 0.03
N ALA A 42 -1.81 -5.97 0.02
CA ALA A 42 -0.89 -6.33 1.09
C ALA A 42 0.23 -5.28 1.27
N LEU A 43 0.76 -4.74 0.18
CA LEU A 43 1.76 -3.68 0.22
C LEU A 43 1.20 -2.36 0.77
N VAL A 44 -0.05 -1.99 0.44
CA VAL A 44 -0.73 -0.82 1.03
C VAL A 44 -0.79 -0.94 2.55
N GLU A 45 -1.24 -2.09 3.06
CA GLU A 45 -1.32 -2.34 4.50
C GLU A 45 0.05 -2.31 5.18
N MET A 46 1.05 -2.97 4.56
CA MET A 46 2.41 -3.02 5.08
C MET A 46 3.04 -1.62 5.13
N CYS A 47 2.90 -0.82 4.07
CA CYS A 47 3.38 0.56 4.04
C CYS A 47 2.73 1.41 5.14
N GLY A 48 1.42 1.27 5.36
CA GLY A 48 0.73 1.95 6.45
C GLY A 48 1.28 1.60 7.84
N ARG A 49 1.53 0.31 8.10
CA ARG A 49 2.14 -0.16 9.36
C ARG A 49 3.58 0.35 9.54
N LEU A 50 4.37 0.35 8.46
CA LEU A 50 5.76 0.84 8.51
C LEU A 50 5.83 2.34 8.79
N LEU A 51 4.91 3.15 8.23
CA LEU A 51 4.83 4.58 8.56
C LEU A 51 4.62 4.82 10.06
N GLN A 52 3.68 4.09 10.68
CA GLN A 52 3.42 4.19 12.12
C GLN A 52 4.62 3.70 12.96
N ALA A 53 5.24 2.58 12.56
CA ALA A 53 6.37 2.01 13.28
C ALA A 53 7.60 2.94 13.27
N THR A 54 7.87 3.59 12.14
CA THR A 54 9.00 4.52 12.00
C THR A 54 8.80 5.79 12.81
N GLU A 55 7.58 6.34 12.88
CA GLU A 55 7.24 7.46 13.78
C GLU A 55 7.45 7.08 15.26
N HIS A 56 6.94 5.91 15.67
CA HIS A 56 7.13 5.41 17.03
C HIS A 56 8.62 5.25 17.38
N MET A 57 9.42 4.71 16.44
CA MET A 57 10.84 4.48 16.66
C MET A 57 11.61 5.80 16.81
N SER A 58 11.33 6.83 15.99
CA SER A 58 11.93 8.15 16.16
C SER A 58 11.68 8.71 17.57
N GLY A 59 10.43 8.64 18.05
CA GLY A 59 10.08 9.11 19.40
C GLY A 59 10.74 8.30 20.52
N ARG A 60 10.92 7.00 20.33
CA ARG A 60 11.65 6.15 21.29
C ARG A 60 13.13 6.54 21.38
N VAL A 61 13.81 6.68 20.25
CA VAL A 61 15.25 7.01 20.21
C VAL A 61 15.55 8.29 20.99
N PHE A 62 14.75 9.35 20.80
CA PHE A 62 14.96 10.59 21.55
C PHE A 62 14.65 10.47 23.05
N ARG A 63 13.64 9.68 23.45
CA ARG A 63 13.41 9.41 24.88
C ARG A 63 14.58 8.66 25.51
N ASP A 64 15.14 7.68 24.79
CA ASP A 64 16.28 6.90 25.27
C ASP A 64 17.55 7.78 25.32
N LEU A 65 17.70 8.73 24.39
CA LEU A 65 18.75 9.76 24.43
C LEU A 65 18.60 10.67 25.65
N ASP A 66 17.41 11.23 25.88
CA ASP A 66 17.12 12.13 27.01
C ASP A 66 17.30 11.44 28.37
N ALA A 67 17.06 10.12 28.42
CA ALA A 67 17.29 9.29 29.60
C ALA A 67 18.77 8.92 29.81
N GLY A 68 19.65 9.20 28.84
CA GLY A 68 21.07 8.86 28.90
C GLY A 68 21.34 7.35 28.85
N VAL A 69 20.46 6.57 28.22
CA VAL A 69 20.58 5.10 28.15
C VAL A 69 21.08 4.59 26.80
N LEU A 70 21.31 5.48 25.84
CA LEU A 70 21.92 5.13 24.56
C LEU A 70 23.44 5.00 24.69
N ASP A 71 23.96 3.87 24.23
CA ASP A 71 25.40 3.55 24.23
C ASP A 71 25.76 2.86 22.90
N PRO A 72 26.10 3.63 21.84
CA PRO A 72 26.52 3.09 20.56
C PRO A 72 27.78 2.23 20.67
N ASP A 73 27.82 1.10 19.96
CA ASP A 73 28.93 0.14 20.01
C ASP A 73 30.16 0.53 19.18
N ASP A 74 30.06 1.61 18.39
CA ASP A 74 31.13 2.17 17.57
C ASP A 74 31.92 3.30 18.25
N GLY A 75 31.56 3.66 19.48
CA GLY A 75 32.23 4.69 20.29
C GLY A 75 31.93 6.13 19.88
N THR A 76 30.97 6.35 18.97
CA THR A 76 30.50 7.70 18.61
C THR A 76 29.52 8.25 19.66
N ALA A 77 29.25 9.55 19.58
CA ALA A 77 28.32 10.19 20.51
C ALA A 77 26.87 9.70 20.28
N PRO A 78 26.11 9.35 21.34
CA PRO A 78 24.70 8.94 21.20
C PRO A 78 23.83 9.94 20.43
N GLU A 79 24.11 11.24 20.54
CA GLU A 79 23.42 12.31 19.82
C GLU A 79 23.57 12.19 18.30
N GLU A 80 24.75 11.77 17.83
CA GLU A 80 25.04 11.60 16.41
C GLU A 80 24.16 10.49 15.82
N HIS A 81 24.10 9.33 16.50
CA HIS A 81 23.23 8.23 16.09
C HIS A 81 21.76 8.54 16.20
N ALA A 82 21.33 9.25 17.26
CA ALA A 82 19.93 9.64 17.42
C ALA A 82 19.47 10.55 16.27
N ARG A 83 20.30 11.54 15.88
CA ARG A 83 20.02 12.43 14.75
C ARG A 83 20.12 11.72 13.41
N GLY A 84 21.11 10.85 13.24
CA GLY A 84 21.22 10.01 12.04
C GLY A 84 19.99 9.13 11.83
N ALA A 85 19.52 8.48 12.90
CA ALA A 85 18.32 7.66 12.89
C ALA A 85 17.05 8.50 12.59
N GLU A 86 16.92 9.70 13.18
CA GLU A 86 15.82 10.62 12.89
C GLU A 86 15.72 10.96 11.40
N LEU A 87 16.84 11.35 10.80
CA LEU A 87 16.92 11.72 9.37
C LEU A 87 16.59 10.52 8.48
N ALA A 88 17.22 9.36 8.73
CA ALA A 88 16.97 8.15 7.95
C ALA A 88 15.52 7.68 8.04
N LEU A 89 14.90 7.75 9.23
CA LEU A 89 13.48 7.41 9.41
C LEU A 89 12.56 8.43 8.75
N LEU A 90 12.92 9.72 8.73
CA LEU A 90 12.16 10.75 8.01
C LEU A 90 12.19 10.48 6.50
N ASP A 91 13.35 10.23 5.92
CA ASP A 91 13.50 9.91 4.50
C ASP A 91 12.72 8.64 4.14
N ALA A 92 12.80 7.62 4.98
CA ALA A 92 12.02 6.39 4.81
C ALA A 92 10.50 6.67 4.83
N ARG A 93 10.01 7.54 5.73
CA ARG A 93 8.59 7.92 5.77
C ARG A 93 8.14 8.65 4.50
N LEU A 94 8.97 9.54 3.96
CA LEU A 94 8.67 10.22 2.70
C LEU A 94 8.57 9.23 1.54
N ALA A 95 9.53 8.32 1.42
CA ALA A 95 9.53 7.29 0.38
C ALA A 95 8.33 6.32 0.51
N LEU A 96 8.01 5.88 1.73
CA LEU A 96 6.85 5.02 2.00
C LEU A 96 5.52 5.73 1.71
N SER A 97 5.42 7.03 2.00
CA SER A 97 4.21 7.82 1.72
C SER A 97 3.98 7.95 0.22
N GLU A 98 5.04 8.21 -0.56
CA GLU A 98 4.96 8.25 -2.03
C GLU A 98 4.55 6.89 -2.59
N LEU A 99 5.21 5.80 -2.15
CA LEU A 99 4.87 4.44 -2.57
C LEU A 99 3.42 4.09 -2.22
N LEU A 100 2.97 4.41 -1.00
CA LEU A 100 1.59 4.20 -0.57
C LEU A 100 0.60 4.92 -1.48
N GLY A 101 0.88 6.18 -1.84
CA GLY A 101 0.06 6.94 -2.78
C GLY A 101 -0.05 6.26 -4.15
N GLN A 102 1.07 5.80 -4.72
CA GLN A 102 1.09 5.08 -5.99
C GLN A 102 0.33 3.74 -5.92
N LEU A 103 0.49 3.00 -4.82
CA LEU A 103 -0.21 1.73 -4.61
C LEU A 103 -1.73 1.93 -4.42
N GLN A 104 -2.15 3.00 -3.74
CA GLN A 104 -3.57 3.35 -3.61
C GLN A 104 -4.19 3.72 -4.96
N LEU A 105 -3.48 4.48 -5.81
CA LEU A 105 -3.92 4.77 -7.18
C LEU A 105 -4.04 3.49 -8.01
N ALA A 106 -3.02 2.62 -7.97
CA ALA A 106 -3.03 1.35 -8.67
C ALA A 106 -4.19 0.47 -8.18
N SER A 107 -4.37 0.33 -6.87
CA SER A 107 -5.48 -0.41 -6.26
C SER A 107 -6.85 0.13 -6.70
N GLY A 108 -7.01 1.45 -6.76
CA GLY A 108 -8.25 2.08 -7.25
C GLY A 108 -8.54 1.76 -8.72
N HIS A 109 -7.51 1.79 -9.57
CA HIS A 109 -7.64 1.38 -10.97
C HIS A 109 -8.00 -0.10 -11.11
N LEU A 110 -7.33 -0.99 -10.37
CA LEU A 110 -7.64 -2.42 -10.37
C LEU A 110 -9.06 -2.70 -9.89
N TRP A 111 -9.52 -1.98 -8.86
CA TRP A 111 -10.90 -2.04 -8.39
C TRP A 111 -11.91 -1.65 -9.47
N HIS A 112 -11.69 -0.53 -10.17
CA HIS A 112 -12.57 -0.10 -11.26
C HIS A 112 -12.57 -1.03 -12.46
N LEU A 113 -11.50 -1.81 -12.65
CA LEU A 113 -11.40 -2.85 -13.66
C LEU A 113 -12.00 -4.20 -13.20
N GLY A 114 -12.51 -4.27 -11.96
CA GLY A 114 -13.04 -5.50 -11.37
C GLY A 114 -11.98 -6.56 -11.13
N MET A 115 -10.70 -6.18 -11.07
CA MET A 115 -9.58 -7.06 -10.75
C MET A 115 -9.39 -7.18 -9.25
N VAL A 116 -10.49 -7.27 -8.50
CA VAL A 116 -10.47 -7.33 -7.04
C VAL A 116 -10.24 -8.78 -6.63
N TYR A 117 -9.28 -8.99 -5.74
CA TYR A 117 -9.21 -10.25 -5.01
C TYR A 117 -10.31 -10.26 -3.94
N GLU A 118 -11.35 -11.06 -4.14
CA GLU A 118 -12.27 -11.45 -3.09
C GLU A 118 -11.74 -12.75 -2.50
N PRO A 119 -11.29 -12.78 -1.22
CA PRO A 119 -10.94 -14.04 -0.58
C PRO A 119 -12.18 -14.93 -0.61
N GLU A 120 -12.04 -16.17 -1.10
CA GLU A 120 -13.11 -17.17 -1.00
C GLU A 120 -13.56 -17.23 0.47
N GLU A 121 -14.86 -17.06 0.71
CA GLU A 121 -15.45 -17.38 2.01
C GLU A 121 -15.16 -18.85 2.27
N THR A 122 -14.09 -19.11 3.02
CA THR A 122 -13.82 -20.45 3.53
C THR A 122 -14.86 -20.69 4.61
N GLU A 123 -15.77 -21.62 4.32
CA GLU A 123 -16.82 -22.07 5.24
C GLU A 123 -16.23 -22.26 6.65
N ALA A 124 -16.75 -21.48 7.59
CA ALA A 124 -16.41 -21.51 9.01
C ALA A 124 -17.02 -22.72 9.73
#